data_AF-A0A1X7UHI0-F1
#
_entry.id   AF-A0A1X7UHI0-F1
#
_cell.length_a   1.000
_cell.length_b   1.000
_cell.length_c   1.000
_cell.angle_alpha   90.00
_cell.angle_beta   90.00
_cell.angle_gamma   90.00
#
_symmetry.space_group_name_H-M   'P 1'
#
loop_
_entity.id
_entity.type
_entity.pdbx_description
1 polymer ?
#
loop_
_entity_poly.entity_id
_entity_poly.type
_entity_poly.pdbx_seq_one_letter_code
_entity_poly.pdbx_strand_id
1 'polypeptide(L)'
;MEELCGSGGGWTRLAYLDMSDSTANCPFGFRLYQSKGVRACGRPVTSSGSCVSVQFPSNNISYSQVCGRVVGYQYGSPDALSNWHNNHHNDLNSYYLDGVSITHGSPRQHVWSL
;
A
#
# COMPACT_ATOMS: atom_id res chain seq x y z
N MET A 1 7.30 -24.79 -2.28
CA MET A 1 7.63 -23.36 -2.07
C MET A 1 6.60 -22.58 -2.88
N GLU A 2 5.94 -21.59 -2.29
CA GLU A 2 4.97 -20.77 -3.01
C GLU A 2 5.66 -20.00 -4.14
N GLU A 3 5.04 -19.90 -5.31
CA GLU A 3 5.57 -19.10 -6.43
C GLU A 3 5.42 -17.62 -6.08
N LEU A 4 6.55 -16.96 -5.85
CA LEU A 4 6.58 -15.53 -5.56
C LEU A 4 6.98 -14.80 -6.83
N CYS A 5 6.17 -13.83 -7.24
CA CYS A 5 6.51 -12.94 -8.35
C CYS A 5 6.86 -13.69 -9.66
N GLY A 6 6.13 -14.78 -9.95
CA GLY A 6 6.30 -15.58 -11.16
C GLY A 6 7.57 -16.46 -11.18
N SER A 7 8.20 -16.69 -10.03
CA SER A 7 9.42 -17.49 -9.90
C SER A 7 9.34 -18.48 -8.73
N GLY A 8 9.94 -19.65 -8.91
CA GLY A 8 10.07 -20.68 -7.87
C GLY A 8 11.14 -20.39 -6.81
N GLY A 9 11.86 -19.27 -6.89
CA GLY A 9 12.90 -18.90 -5.92
C GLY A 9 13.48 -17.49 -6.14
N GLY A 10 14.42 -17.09 -5.27
CA GLY A 10 15.09 -15.78 -5.32
C GLY A 10 14.32 -14.62 -4.65
N TRP A 11 13.16 -14.92 -4.06
CA TRP A 11 12.30 -13.93 -3.41
C TRP A 11 12.21 -14.18 -1.91
N THR A 12 12.34 -13.11 -1.13
CA THR A 12 12.05 -13.12 0.31
C THR A 12 10.78 -12.33 0.56
N ARG A 13 9.77 -12.97 1.14
CA ARG A 13 8.51 -12.31 1.51
C ARG A 13 8.74 -11.41 2.72
N LEU A 14 8.56 -10.10 2.56
CA LEU A 14 8.65 -9.13 3.66
C LEU A 14 7.30 -8.83 4.33
N ALA A 15 6.20 -8.99 3.59
CA ALA A 15 4.85 -8.73 4.08
C ALA A 15 3.84 -9.64 3.39
N TYR A 16 2.77 -9.97 4.10
CA TYR A 16 1.61 -10.67 3.58
C TYR A 16 0.38 -10.25 4.38
N LEU A 17 -0.67 -9.87 3.67
CA LEU A 17 -1.96 -9.51 4.23
C LEU A 17 -3.03 -10.04 3.29
N ASP A 18 -3.90 -10.89 3.81
CA ASP A 18 -5.06 -11.41 3.09
C ASP A 18 -6.33 -11.10 3.87
N MET A 19 -7.09 -10.11 3.40
CA MET A 19 -8.32 -9.70 4.07
C MET A 19 -9.51 -10.62 3.77
N SER A 20 -9.35 -11.58 2.84
CA SER A 20 -10.35 -12.65 2.65
C SER A 20 -10.37 -13.62 3.84
N ASP A 21 -9.23 -13.77 4.55
CA ASP A 21 -9.18 -14.45 5.83
C ASP A 21 -9.83 -13.58 6.92
N SER A 22 -10.97 -14.04 7.44
CA SER A 22 -11.74 -13.37 8.50
C SER A 22 -10.95 -13.08 9.79
N THR A 23 -9.85 -13.82 10.03
CA THR A 23 -9.00 -13.67 11.22
C THR A 23 -7.89 -12.64 11.04
N ALA A 24 -7.59 -12.24 9.80
CA ALA A 24 -6.57 -11.24 9.51
C ALA A 24 -7.00 -9.85 10.02
N ASN A 25 -6.06 -9.14 10.65
CA ASN A 25 -6.25 -7.79 11.15
C ASN A 25 -5.52 -6.77 10.28
N CYS A 26 -6.05 -5.55 10.21
CA CYS A 26 -5.36 -4.48 9.50
C CYS A 26 -4.03 -4.12 10.18
N PRO A 27 -2.99 -3.77 9.41
CA PRO A 27 -1.74 -3.28 9.97
C PRO A 27 -1.95 -2.03 10.84
N PHE A 28 -1.02 -1.76 11.74
CA PHE A 28 -1.09 -0.59 12.61
C PHE A 28 -1.29 0.71 11.80
N GLY A 29 -2.18 1.57 12.27
CA GLY A 29 -2.58 2.81 11.60
C GLY A 29 -3.66 2.65 10.53
N PHE A 30 -3.88 1.46 9.98
CA PHE A 30 -4.94 1.20 9.01
C PHE A 30 -6.28 0.94 9.71
N ARG A 31 -7.36 1.40 9.08
CA ARG A 31 -8.73 1.14 9.51
C ARG A 31 -9.30 -0.04 8.71
N LEU A 32 -10.00 -0.91 9.41
CA LEU A 32 -10.81 -1.97 8.82
C LEU A 32 -12.10 -1.38 8.22
N TYR A 33 -12.31 -1.64 6.93
CA TYR A 33 -13.54 -1.37 6.22
C TYR A 33 -14.23 -2.69 5.91
N GLN A 34 -15.53 -2.77 6.19
CA GLN A 34 -16.35 -3.94 5.89
C GLN A 34 -17.67 -3.50 5.26
N SER A 35 -17.95 -3.98 4.05
CA SER A 35 -19.20 -3.68 3.34
C SER A 35 -19.51 -4.79 2.34
N LYS A 36 -20.78 -5.19 2.25
CA LYS A 36 -21.27 -6.21 1.30
C LYS A 36 -20.42 -7.49 1.25
N GLY A 37 -19.93 -7.95 2.41
CA GLY A 37 -19.10 -9.17 2.52
C GLY A 37 -17.62 -8.98 2.15
N VAL A 38 -17.19 -7.77 1.74
CA VAL A 38 -15.79 -7.44 1.49
C VAL A 38 -15.16 -6.84 2.73
N ARG A 39 -13.95 -7.31 3.08
CA ARG A 39 -13.09 -6.74 4.11
C ARG A 39 -11.86 -6.13 3.44
N ALA A 40 -11.51 -4.91 3.81
CA ALA A 40 -10.34 -4.21 3.29
C ALA A 40 -9.71 -3.33 4.37
N CYS A 41 -8.43 -3.01 4.20
CA CYS A 41 -7.72 -2.05 5.04
C CYS A 41 -7.51 -0.76 4.26
N GLY A 42 -7.81 0.38 4.88
CA GLY A 42 -7.64 1.68 4.26
C GLY A 42 -7.21 2.74 5.27
N ARG A 43 -7.01 3.95 4.78
CA ARG A 43 -6.70 5.09 5.65
C ARG A 43 -7.83 5.34 6.67
N PRO A 44 -7.50 5.86 7.87
CA PRO A 44 -8.50 6.38 8.79
C PRO A 44 -9.36 7.47 8.16
N VAL A 45 -10.59 7.66 8.67
CA VAL A 45 -11.47 8.73 8.23
C VAL A 45 -10.96 10.06 8.77
N THR A 46 -10.73 11.02 7.88
CA THR A 46 -10.25 12.37 8.18
C THR A 46 -11.11 13.40 7.45
N SER A 47 -11.14 14.63 7.95
CA SER A 47 -11.85 15.76 7.31
C SER A 47 -11.11 16.35 6.10
N SER A 48 -9.86 15.95 5.86
CA SER A 48 -9.01 16.39 4.75
C SER A 48 -8.37 15.19 4.03
N GLY A 49 -7.69 15.46 2.91
CA GLY A 49 -6.80 14.48 2.26
C GLY A 49 -5.72 14.00 3.23
N SER A 50 -5.45 12.68 3.21
CA SER A 50 -4.46 12.05 4.09
C SER A 50 -3.95 10.74 3.51
N CYS A 51 -2.81 10.29 4.01
CA CYS A 51 -2.22 9.00 3.70
C CYS A 51 -1.88 8.25 5.01
N VAL A 52 -1.85 6.94 4.95
CA VAL A 52 -1.28 6.09 5.99
C VAL A 52 -0.32 5.10 5.35
N SER A 53 0.76 4.77 6.05
CA SER A 53 1.72 3.77 5.59
C SER A 53 2.18 2.91 6.75
N VAL A 54 2.63 1.70 6.42
CA VAL A 54 3.29 0.79 7.35
C VAL A 54 4.65 0.43 6.75
N GLN A 55 5.69 0.44 7.57
CA GLN A 55 7.03 0.04 7.14
C GLN A 55 7.24 -1.43 7.48
N PHE A 56 7.66 -2.21 6.48
CA PHE A 56 8.11 -3.58 6.67
C PHE A 56 9.64 -3.61 6.57
N PRO A 57 10.35 -3.99 7.65
CA PRO A 57 11.81 -3.98 7.63
C PRO A 57 12.34 -5.08 6.70
N SER A 58 13.30 -4.74 5.85
CA SER A 58 14.03 -5.72 5.03
C SER A 58 15.11 -6.46 5.83
N ASN A 59 15.31 -6.12 7.11
CA ASN A 59 16.31 -6.72 8.00
C ASN A 59 17.72 -6.77 7.39
N ASN A 60 18.12 -5.69 6.71
CA ASN A 60 19.43 -5.55 6.05
C ASN A 60 19.70 -6.56 4.92
N ILE A 61 18.67 -7.22 4.39
CA ILE A 61 18.80 -8.06 3.20
C ILE A 61 19.11 -7.16 2.00
N SER A 62 20.19 -7.47 1.28
CA SER A 62 20.48 -6.87 -0.03
C SER A 62 19.53 -7.45 -1.08
N TYR A 63 18.90 -6.58 -1.87
CA TYR A 63 17.99 -6.96 -2.95
C TYR A 63 18.25 -6.10 -4.19
N SER A 64 17.98 -6.66 -5.36
CA SER A 64 18.05 -5.97 -6.65
C SER A 64 16.67 -5.60 -7.19
N GLN A 65 15.61 -6.26 -6.69
CA GLN A 65 14.26 -6.13 -7.21
C GLN A 65 13.25 -6.14 -6.06
N VAL A 66 12.15 -5.43 -6.26
CA VAL A 66 10.98 -5.43 -5.39
C VAL A 66 9.78 -5.78 -6.26
N CYS A 67 8.94 -6.69 -5.76
CA CYS A 67 7.68 -7.05 -6.38
C CYS A 67 6.61 -7.12 -5.30
N GLY A 68 5.39 -6.74 -5.68
CA GLY A 68 4.23 -6.76 -4.81
C GLY A 68 2.96 -7.01 -5.61
N ARG A 69 1.93 -7.47 -4.90
CA ARG A 69 0.59 -7.61 -5.43
C ARG A 69 -0.37 -6.97 -4.45
N VAL A 70 -1.26 -6.14 -4.96
CA VAL A 70 -2.30 -5.47 -4.18
C VAL A 70 -3.63 -5.77 -4.85
N VAL A 71 -4.62 -6.15 -4.05
CA VAL A 71 -6.02 -6.22 -4.48
C VAL A 71 -6.75 -5.12 -3.73
N GLY A 72 -7.13 -4.07 -4.45
CA GLY A 72 -7.86 -2.93 -3.92
C GLY A 72 -9.35 -3.02 -4.22
N TYR A 73 -10.15 -2.33 -3.41
CA TYR A 73 -11.57 -2.11 -3.67
C TYR A 73 -11.81 -0.61 -3.81
N GLN A 74 -12.34 -0.20 -4.96
CA GLN A 74 -12.66 1.19 -5.18
C GLN A 74 -13.90 1.59 -4.37
N TYR A 75 -13.78 2.69 -3.64
CA TYR A 75 -14.91 3.34 -2.97
C TYR A 75 -15.06 4.75 -3.53
N GLY A 76 -16.20 5.03 -4.15
CA GLY A 76 -16.41 6.30 -4.86
C GLY A 76 -15.60 6.37 -6.15
N SER A 77 -15.01 7.54 -6.41
CA SER A 77 -14.26 7.85 -7.64
C SER A 77 -12.84 8.28 -7.26
N PRO A 78 -11.78 7.57 -7.71
CA PRO A 78 -10.42 7.97 -7.41
C PRO A 78 -10.03 9.22 -8.21
N ASP A 79 -9.42 10.19 -7.55
CA ASP A 79 -8.90 11.41 -8.20
C ASP A 79 -7.53 11.19 -8.89
N ALA A 80 -6.97 9.98 -8.77
CA ALA A 80 -5.66 9.55 -9.27
C ALA A 80 -4.53 10.54 -8.92
N LEU A 81 -4.10 11.34 -9.91
CA LEU A 81 -3.10 12.40 -9.78
C LEU A 81 -3.76 13.77 -10.06
N SER A 82 -4.69 14.18 -9.20
CA SER A 82 -5.34 15.49 -9.34
C SER A 82 -4.40 16.61 -8.90
N ASN A 83 -4.15 17.58 -9.80
CA ASN A 83 -3.39 18.79 -9.53
C ASN A 83 -4.29 19.98 -9.10
N TRP A 84 -5.57 19.72 -8.83
CA TRP A 84 -6.59 20.76 -8.65
C TRP A 84 -6.41 21.56 -7.34
N HIS A 85 -5.87 20.93 -6.29
CA HIS A 85 -5.73 21.52 -4.97
C HIS A 85 -4.27 21.78 -4.59
N ASN A 86 -3.68 22.80 -5.22
CA ASN A 86 -2.32 23.28 -4.99
C ASN A 86 -1.22 22.24 -5.32
N ASN A 87 0.00 22.73 -5.56
CA ASN A 87 1.19 21.92 -5.87
C ASN A 87 1.69 21.04 -4.70
N HIS A 88 0.79 20.44 -3.91
CA HIS A 88 1.09 19.58 -2.75
C HIS A 88 0.88 18.10 -3.04
N HIS A 89 0.41 17.74 -4.24
CA HIS A 89 0.21 16.37 -4.71
C HIS A 89 1.39 15.87 -5.56
N ASN A 90 2.58 16.41 -5.35
CA ASN A 90 3.79 16.12 -6.13
C ASN A 90 4.95 15.62 -5.27
N ASP A 91 4.78 15.53 -3.94
CA ASP A 91 5.77 14.93 -3.06
C ASP A 91 5.28 13.60 -2.52
N LEU A 92 6.19 12.62 -2.54
CA LEU A 92 5.98 11.29 -2.00
C LEU A 92 5.49 11.35 -0.55
N ASN A 93 5.92 12.36 0.23
CA ASN A 93 5.56 12.61 1.66
C ASN A 93 4.23 13.29 1.92
N SER A 94 3.46 13.57 0.87
CA SER A 94 2.07 14.03 0.98
C SER A 94 1.08 12.92 0.58
N TYR A 95 -0.22 13.25 0.54
CA TYR A 95 -1.28 12.41 -0.04
C TYR A 95 -1.32 12.56 -1.58
N TYR A 96 -0.17 12.32 -2.24
CA TYR A 96 0.07 12.63 -3.64
C TYR A 96 -0.61 11.69 -4.66
N LEU A 97 -1.17 10.58 -4.18
CA LEU A 97 -1.85 9.57 -4.99
C LEU A 97 -3.12 9.17 -4.23
N ASP A 98 -4.26 9.17 -4.94
CA ASP A 98 -5.47 8.50 -4.45
C ASP A 98 -5.44 7.02 -4.87
N GLY A 99 -4.71 6.22 -4.08
CA GLY A 99 -4.39 4.84 -4.43
C GLY A 99 -3.41 4.17 -3.46
N VAL A 100 -2.70 3.15 -3.95
CA VAL A 100 -1.68 2.43 -3.19
C VAL A 100 -0.31 2.65 -3.81
N SER A 101 0.70 2.93 -2.97
CA SER A 101 2.09 3.01 -3.41
C SER A 101 3.00 2.10 -2.60
N ILE A 102 4.02 1.56 -3.28
CA ILE A 102 5.13 0.87 -2.65
C ILE A 102 6.38 1.74 -2.80
N THR A 103 7.08 1.91 -1.68
CA THR A 103 8.25 2.76 -1.56
C THR A 103 9.32 2.07 -0.72
N HIS A 104 10.58 2.47 -0.88
CA HIS A 104 11.69 1.91 -0.11
C HIS A 104 12.71 2.98 0.30
N GLY A 105 13.60 2.64 1.25
CA GLY A 105 14.71 3.50 1.66
C GLY A 105 14.36 4.63 2.63
N SER A 106 15.40 5.34 3.06
CA SER A 106 15.34 6.58 3.83
C SER A 106 16.48 7.50 3.36
N PRO A 107 16.21 8.58 2.59
CA PRO A 107 14.88 9.12 2.27
C PRO A 107 14.06 8.16 1.40
N ARG A 108 12.74 8.25 1.53
CA ARG A 108 11.79 7.37 0.84
C ARG A 108 11.87 7.56 -0.67
N GLN A 109 11.88 6.47 -1.42
CA GLN A 109 11.92 6.41 -2.88
C GLN A 109 10.74 5.62 -3.41
N HIS A 110 10.17 6.06 -4.53
CA HIS A 110 9.03 5.39 -5.19
C HIS A 110 9.49 4.14 -5.93
N VAL A 111 8.71 3.05 -5.80
CA VAL A 111 8.88 1.83 -6.60
C VAL A 111 7.78 1.74 -7.64
N TRP A 112 6.51 1.76 -7.19
CA TRP A 112 5.34 1.76 -8.07
C TRP A 112 4.07 2.21 -7.31
N SER A 113 3.01 2.49 -8.07
CA SER A 113 1.69 2.89 -7.56
C SER A 113 0.56 2.35 -8.46
N LEU A 114 -0.62 2.17 -7.86
CA LEU A 114 -1.89 1.80 -8.52
C LEU A 114 -3.04 2.68 -8.06
#